data_AF-A0A563CJ21-F1
#
_entry.id   AF-A0A563CJ21-F1
#
_cell.length_a   1.000
_cell.length_b   1.000
_cell.length_c   1.000
_cell.angle_alpha   90.00
_cell.angle_beta   90.00
_cell.angle_gamma   90.00
#
_symmetry.space_group_name_H-M   'P 1'
#
loop_
_entity.id
_entity.type
_entity.pdbx_description
1 polymer ?
#
loop_
_entity_poly.entity_id
_entity_poly.type
_entity_poly.pdbx_seq_one_letter_code
_entity_poly.pdbx_strand_id
1 'polypeptide(L)'
;MENGSYVYDKSRDNGLRYLAGEAFRRSKELAIAKELGVILENPDKTESFELYNSGESERMLALVGEEFGIGVMQTPGKPKEVTAKLFNPHEVIQDLYREMPLDVHTSVVAFDGYIEDGGCLGEKVALLFFKLSANVTGEPTPPMTMEDFSRKTSTYGAVVSDNGIEYFEFIKCCDIKRVSSINSPLDTSLEKKELKEELEKFIKSRQEVVAPDEE
;
A
#
# COMPACT_ATOMS: atom_id res chain seq x y z
N MET A 1 -47.72 33.26 5.38
CA MET A 1 -46.65 32.71 4.53
C MET A 1 -45.52 32.29 5.46
N GLU A 2 -45.49 31.03 5.85
CA GLU A 2 -44.47 30.50 6.76
C GLU A 2 -44.22 29.05 6.34
N ASN A 3 -43.27 28.85 5.43
CA ASN A 3 -42.79 27.54 4.95
C ASN A 3 -41.49 27.72 4.14
N GLY A 4 -40.55 28.51 4.66
CA GLY A 4 -39.28 28.81 3.99
C GLY A 4 -38.02 28.39 4.76
N SER A 5 -38.12 28.11 6.06
CA SER A 5 -36.94 27.92 6.95
C SER A 5 -36.52 26.47 7.16
N TYR A 6 -37.44 25.50 7.06
CA TYR A 6 -37.15 24.10 7.43
C TYR A 6 -36.30 23.31 6.42
N VAL A 7 -36.24 23.76 5.16
CA VAL A 7 -35.52 23.05 4.09
C VAL A 7 -34.03 23.44 4.07
N TYR A 8 -33.72 24.70 4.40
CA TYR A 8 -32.34 25.19 4.45
C TYR A 8 -31.56 24.65 5.66
N ASP A 9 -32.24 24.40 6.78
CA ASP A 9 -31.61 23.90 8.01
C ASP A 9 -31.18 22.42 7.88
N LYS A 10 -32.05 21.57 7.31
CA LYS A 10 -31.73 20.15 7.01
C LYS A 10 -30.59 19.95 6.02
N SER A 11 -30.48 20.81 5.01
CA SER A 11 -29.39 20.74 4.02
C SER A 11 -28.04 21.08 4.65
N ARG A 12 -28.03 22.09 5.54
CA ARG A 12 -26.83 22.55 6.24
C ARG A 12 -26.37 21.55 7.30
N ASP A 13 -27.30 20.94 8.02
CA ASP A 13 -27.02 19.89 9.01
C ASP A 13 -26.50 18.60 8.35
N ASN A 14 -27.06 18.20 7.21
CA ASN A 14 -26.53 17.09 6.41
C ASN A 14 -25.12 17.39 5.86
N GLY A 15 -24.86 18.62 5.42
CA GLY A 15 -23.54 19.05 4.97
C GLY A 15 -22.51 19.06 6.10
N LEU A 16 -22.89 19.49 7.30
CA LEU A 16 -22.03 19.46 8.49
C LEU A 16 -21.74 18.04 8.97
N ARG A 17 -22.72 17.14 8.94
CA ARG A 17 -22.53 15.71 9.25
C ARG A 17 -21.63 15.03 8.23
N TYR A 18 -21.74 15.38 6.95
CA TYR A 18 -20.84 14.91 5.91
C TYR A 18 -19.40 15.40 6.14
N LEU A 19 -19.21 16.70 6.41
CA LEU A 19 -17.89 17.28 6.70
C LEU A 19 -17.26 16.70 7.96
N ALA A 20 -18.06 16.48 9.02
CA ALA A 20 -17.60 15.85 10.24
C ALA A 20 -17.21 14.38 10.03
N GLY A 21 -18.00 13.64 9.23
CA GLY A 21 -17.68 12.27 8.85
C GLY A 21 -16.40 12.17 8.02
N GLU A 22 -16.22 13.06 7.05
CA GLU A 22 -14.99 13.17 6.25
C GLU A 22 -13.77 13.53 7.10
N ALA A 23 -13.92 14.50 8.01
CA ALA A 23 -12.85 14.88 8.93
C ALA A 23 -12.46 13.74 9.87
N PHE A 24 -13.44 13.00 10.39
CA PHE A 24 -13.21 11.82 11.21
C PHE A 24 -12.50 10.70 10.42
N ARG A 25 -12.91 10.45 9.17
CA ARG A 25 -12.24 9.47 8.29
C ARG A 25 -10.78 9.85 8.05
N ARG A 26 -10.51 11.11 7.69
CA ARG A 26 -9.14 11.62 7.52
C ARG A 26 -8.32 11.49 8.80
N SER A 27 -8.92 11.78 9.96
CA SER A 27 -8.24 11.62 11.24
C SER A 27 -7.87 10.16 11.53
N LYS A 28 -8.72 9.20 11.16
CA LYS A 28 -8.41 7.77 11.31
C LYS A 28 -7.30 7.35 10.35
N GLU A 29 -7.37 7.75 9.07
CA GLU A 29 -6.35 7.44 8.06
C GLU A 29 -4.99 8.03 8.43
N LEU A 30 -4.94 9.24 8.98
CA LEU A 30 -3.71 9.88 9.43
C LEU A 30 -3.09 9.19 10.65
N ALA A 31 -3.93 8.62 11.54
CA ALA A 31 -3.42 7.79 12.64
C ALA A 31 -2.79 6.49 12.11
N ILE A 32 -3.44 5.83 11.15
CA ILE A 32 -2.92 4.62 10.50
C ILE A 32 -1.62 4.93 9.75
N ALA A 33 -1.54 6.05 9.03
CA ALA A 33 -0.34 6.44 8.29
C ALA A 33 0.88 6.63 9.21
N LYS A 34 0.68 7.29 10.36
CA LYS A 34 1.73 7.46 11.38
C LYS A 34 2.22 6.13 11.93
N GLU A 35 1.30 5.23 12.20
CA GLU A 35 1.62 3.90 12.71
C GLU A 35 2.41 3.07 11.69
N LEU A 36 1.97 3.08 10.43
CA LEU A 36 2.70 2.48 9.32
C LEU A 36 4.11 3.05 9.20
N GLY A 37 4.28 4.36 9.37
CA GLY A 37 5.60 4.98 9.38
C GLY A 37 6.58 4.30 10.35
N VAL A 38 6.13 3.92 11.55
CA VAL A 38 6.96 3.22 12.54
C VAL A 38 7.23 1.76 12.13
N ILE A 39 6.21 1.06 11.64
CA ILE A 39 6.32 -0.33 11.17
C ILE A 39 7.33 -0.43 10.02
N LEU A 40 7.28 0.53 9.09
CA LEU A 40 8.10 0.55 7.89
C LEU A 40 9.59 0.81 8.17
N GLU A 41 9.96 1.26 9.36
CA GLU A 41 11.36 1.36 9.78
C GLU A 41 11.92 0.04 10.33
N ASN A 42 11.08 -0.97 10.55
CA ASN A 42 11.46 -2.29 11.08
C ASN A 42 11.07 -3.45 10.14
N PRO A 43 11.66 -3.54 8.94
CA PRO A 43 11.44 -4.66 8.02
C PRO A 43 12.10 -5.94 8.53
N ASP A 44 11.59 -7.10 8.09
CA ASP A 44 12.19 -8.40 8.43
C ASP A 44 13.50 -8.64 7.66
N LYS A 45 13.60 -8.09 6.45
CA LYS A 45 14.79 -8.12 5.61
C LYS A 45 14.85 -6.87 4.74
N THR A 46 16.06 -6.41 4.44
CA THR A 46 16.31 -5.39 3.41
C THR A 46 17.11 -5.99 2.27
N GLU A 47 16.75 -5.62 1.04
CA GLU A 47 17.43 -6.10 -0.17
C GLU A 47 17.66 -4.94 -1.12
N SER A 48 18.93 -4.66 -1.44
CA SER A 48 19.29 -3.64 -2.41
C SER A 48 19.42 -4.24 -3.80
N PHE A 49 18.88 -3.56 -4.80
CA PHE A 49 18.94 -4.01 -6.19
C PHE A 49 19.14 -2.81 -7.11
N GLU A 50 19.83 -3.05 -8.22
CA GLU A 50 20.16 -2.02 -9.19
C GLU A 50 19.01 -1.89 -10.20
N LEU A 51 18.51 -0.67 -10.40
CA LEU A 51 17.57 -0.33 -11.47
C LEU A 51 18.34 -0.27 -12.80
N TYR A 52 18.72 -1.44 -13.33
CA TYR A 52 19.23 -1.55 -14.69
C TYR A 52 18.07 -1.61 -15.68
N ASN A 53 17.76 -0.45 -16.24
CA ASN A 53 16.99 -0.22 -17.47
C ASN A 53 16.37 -1.49 -18.09
N SER A 54 15.17 -1.90 -17.63
CA SER A 54 14.12 -2.67 -18.35
C SER A 54 13.37 -3.71 -17.50
N GLY A 55 13.81 -3.99 -16.27
CA GLY A 55 13.18 -4.97 -15.36
C GLY A 55 11.72 -4.62 -15.01
N GLU A 56 10.88 -5.64 -14.74
CA GLU A 56 9.47 -5.39 -14.41
C GLU A 56 9.31 -4.56 -13.13
N SER A 57 10.16 -4.78 -12.13
CA SER A 57 10.15 -4.05 -10.84
C SER A 57 10.44 -2.56 -11.03
N GLU A 58 11.43 -2.21 -11.85
CA GLU A 58 11.73 -0.81 -12.20
C GLU A 58 10.53 -0.15 -12.90
N ARG A 59 9.90 -0.86 -13.84
CA ARG A 59 8.72 -0.35 -14.55
C ARG A 59 7.52 -0.17 -13.63
N MET A 60 7.35 -1.03 -12.62
CA MET A 60 6.30 -0.87 -11.62
C MET A 60 6.53 0.38 -10.78
N LEU A 61 7.74 0.55 -10.24
CA LEU A 61 8.12 1.73 -9.48
C LEU A 61 7.96 3.02 -10.30
N ALA A 62 8.41 3.01 -11.56
CA ALA A 62 8.27 4.16 -12.46
C ALA A 62 6.81 4.52 -12.74
N LEU A 63 5.94 3.53 -12.95
CA LEU A 63 4.51 3.78 -13.20
C LEU A 63 3.79 4.36 -11.98
N VAL A 64 4.10 3.85 -10.78
CA VAL A 64 3.55 4.42 -9.54
C VAL A 64 4.14 5.81 -9.30
N GLY A 65 5.44 5.98 -9.54
CA GLY A 65 6.11 7.28 -9.46
C GLY A 65 5.52 8.33 -10.39
N GLU A 66 5.21 7.97 -11.64
CA GLU A 66 4.60 8.87 -12.62
C GLU A 66 3.16 9.26 -12.23
N GLU A 67 2.36 8.31 -11.75
CA GLU A 67 0.96 8.56 -11.36
C GLU A 67 0.85 9.47 -10.13
N PHE A 68 1.74 9.29 -9.15
CA PHE A 68 1.69 10.00 -7.87
C PHE A 68 2.73 11.13 -7.72
N GLY A 69 3.57 11.37 -8.73
CA GLY A 69 4.64 12.36 -8.67
C GLY A 69 5.76 12.02 -7.68
N ILE A 70 6.07 10.73 -7.54
CA ILE A 70 7.02 10.20 -6.54
C ILE A 70 8.33 9.77 -7.20
N GLY A 71 9.44 10.32 -6.68
CA GLY A 71 10.78 9.79 -6.92
C GLY A 71 11.14 8.72 -5.88
N VAL A 72 11.76 7.62 -6.30
CA VAL A 72 12.25 6.58 -5.37
C VAL A 72 13.62 6.95 -4.84
N MET A 73 13.85 6.77 -3.53
CA MET A 73 15.13 7.10 -2.91
C MET A 73 16.23 6.14 -3.38
N GLN A 74 17.31 6.70 -3.92
CA GLN A 74 18.49 5.93 -4.38
C GLN A 74 19.56 5.87 -3.30
N THR A 75 20.28 4.75 -3.24
CA THR A 75 21.42 4.59 -2.33
C THR A 75 22.52 5.60 -2.70
N PRO A 76 22.98 6.46 -1.76
CA PRO A 76 24.04 7.41 -2.03
C PRO A 76 25.33 6.72 -2.51
N GLY A 77 25.97 7.27 -3.55
CA GLY A 77 27.27 6.79 -4.03
C GLY A 77 27.23 5.55 -4.95
N LYS A 78 26.04 5.00 -5.24
CA LYS A 78 25.85 3.93 -6.22
C LYS A 78 24.88 4.39 -7.31
N PRO A 79 25.17 4.15 -8.60
CA PRO A 79 24.23 4.51 -9.66
C PRO A 79 22.96 3.66 -9.57
N LYS A 80 21.82 4.32 -9.36
CA LYS A 80 20.45 3.76 -9.45
C LYS A 80 20.16 2.49 -8.61
N GLU A 81 20.82 2.32 -7.46
CA GLU A 81 20.45 1.25 -6.53
C GLU A 81 19.28 1.71 -5.64
N VAL A 82 18.26 0.87 -5.48
CA VAL A 82 17.13 1.08 -4.57
C VAL A 82 17.12 0.00 -3.51
N THR A 83 16.72 0.36 -2.29
CA THR A 83 16.57 -0.60 -1.18
C THR A 83 15.11 -0.95 -0.99
N ALA A 84 14.79 -2.25 -1.13
CA ALA A 84 13.50 -2.81 -0.78
C ALA A 84 13.48 -3.22 0.70
N LYS A 85 12.36 -2.91 1.35
CA LYS A 85 12.00 -3.34 2.71
C LYS A 85 11.03 -4.51 2.59
N LEU A 86 11.39 -5.67 3.10
CA LEU A 86 10.66 -6.93 2.93
C LEU A 86 10.03 -7.33 4.26
N PHE A 87 8.73 -7.62 4.24
CA PHE A 87 7.94 -8.03 5.40
C PHE A 87 7.31 -9.39 5.17
N ASN A 88 7.67 -10.35 6.01
CA ASN A 88 7.20 -11.73 6.03
C ASN A 88 5.68 -11.84 5.95
N PRO A 89 5.16 -12.96 5.41
CA PRO A 89 3.73 -13.08 5.25
C PRO A 89 2.99 -12.92 6.56
N HIS A 90 1.99 -12.04 6.58
CA HIS A 90 1.13 -11.80 7.75
C HIS A 90 -0.19 -12.57 7.68
N GLU A 91 -0.45 -13.24 6.56
CA GLU A 91 -1.61 -14.09 6.37
C GLU A 91 -1.25 -15.30 5.48
N VAL A 92 -1.82 -16.46 5.83
CA VAL A 92 -1.77 -17.69 5.02
C VAL A 92 -3.19 -18.20 4.85
N ILE A 93 -3.65 -18.28 3.60
CA ILE A 93 -4.98 -18.77 3.23
C ILE A 93 -4.85 -20.10 2.49
N GLN A 94 -5.58 -21.11 2.92
CA GLN A 94 -5.65 -22.39 2.21
C GLN A 94 -6.67 -22.34 1.08
N ASP A 95 -6.18 -22.46 -0.17
CA ASP A 95 -7.02 -22.68 -1.35
C ASP A 95 -7.23 -24.19 -1.56
N LEU A 96 -8.37 -24.68 -1.09
CA LEU A 96 -8.79 -26.08 -1.20
C LEU A 96 -9.60 -26.39 -2.48
N TYR A 97 -9.83 -25.39 -3.34
CA TYR A 97 -10.69 -25.55 -4.53
C TYR A 97 -9.97 -26.19 -5.72
N ARG A 98 -8.67 -26.44 -5.59
CA ARG A 98 -7.82 -27.07 -6.61
C ARG A 98 -7.58 -28.55 -6.32
N GLU A 99 -7.20 -29.31 -7.34
CA GLU A 99 -6.82 -30.72 -7.20
C GLU A 99 -5.69 -30.94 -6.18
N MET A 100 -4.85 -29.92 -5.98
CA MET A 100 -3.82 -29.89 -4.95
C MET A 100 -4.03 -28.63 -4.09
N PRO A 101 -4.14 -28.78 -2.75
CA PRO A 101 -4.35 -27.64 -1.87
C PRO A 101 -3.11 -26.73 -1.90
N LEU A 102 -3.37 -25.42 -1.96
CA LEU A 102 -2.31 -24.40 -1.97
C LEU A 102 -2.40 -23.53 -0.73
N ASP A 103 -1.25 -23.22 -0.14
CA ASP A 103 -1.13 -22.18 0.87
C ASP A 103 -0.77 -20.87 0.15
N VAL A 104 -1.67 -19.89 0.22
CA VAL A 104 -1.49 -18.56 -0.37
C VAL A 104 -1.02 -17.61 0.72
N HIS A 105 0.16 -17.02 0.51
CA HIS A 105 0.81 -16.11 1.45
C HIS A 105 0.72 -14.69 0.93
N THR A 106 0.27 -13.77 1.77
CA THR A 106 0.34 -12.33 1.48
C THR A 106 1.48 -11.70 2.25
N SER A 107 2.41 -11.10 1.52
CA SER A 107 3.59 -10.39 2.04
C SER A 107 3.59 -8.93 1.61
N VAL A 108 4.41 -8.10 2.26
CA VAL A 108 4.55 -6.68 1.89
C VAL A 108 5.97 -6.38 1.45
N VAL A 109 6.09 -5.70 0.32
CA VAL A 109 7.34 -5.11 -0.17
C VAL A 109 7.17 -3.59 -0.13
N ALA A 110 8.08 -2.89 0.54
CA ALA A 110 8.02 -1.44 0.64
C ALA A 110 9.29 -0.74 0.13
N PHE A 111 9.13 0.48 -0.34
CA PHE A 111 10.22 1.35 -0.82
C PHE A 111 10.05 2.74 -0.25
N ASP A 112 11.16 3.37 0.13
CA ASP A 112 11.16 4.78 0.50
C ASP A 112 11.20 5.65 -0.77
N GLY A 113 10.36 6.68 -0.80
CA GLY A 113 10.29 7.66 -1.88
C GLY A 113 10.13 9.08 -1.34
N TYR A 114 10.07 10.03 -2.25
CA TYR A 114 9.79 11.43 -1.96
C TYR A 114 8.88 12.00 -3.06
N ILE A 115 7.98 12.89 -2.68
CA ILE A 115 7.20 13.66 -3.65
C ILE A 115 8.12 14.74 -4.24
N GLU A 116 8.16 14.86 -5.56
CA GLU A 116 8.94 15.92 -6.22
C GLU A 116 8.26 17.28 -6.04
N ASP A 117 8.89 18.20 -5.31
CA ASP A 117 8.44 19.58 -5.19
C ASP A 117 9.45 20.54 -5.82
N GLY A 118 9.27 20.81 -7.11
CA GLY A 118 9.99 21.88 -7.82
C GLY A 118 11.52 21.80 -7.78
N GLY A 119 12.10 20.61 -7.59
CA GLY A 119 13.55 20.37 -7.53
C GLY A 119 14.14 20.23 -6.13
N CYS A 120 13.34 20.32 -5.06
CA CYS A 120 13.74 19.92 -3.70
C CYS A 120 13.27 18.50 -3.39
N LEU A 121 14.00 17.78 -2.52
CA LEU A 121 13.47 16.56 -1.90
C LEU A 121 12.27 16.98 -1.04
N GLY A 122 11.07 16.65 -1.52
CA GLY A 122 9.82 16.98 -0.85
C GLY A 122 9.48 16.01 0.28
N GLU A 123 8.19 15.82 0.50
CA GLU A 123 7.65 14.94 1.55
C GLU A 123 8.14 13.50 1.37
N LYS A 124 8.66 12.89 2.45
CA LYS A 124 9.02 11.46 2.46
C LYS A 124 7.74 10.63 2.39
N VAL A 125 7.70 9.69 1.48
CA VAL A 125 6.59 8.75 1.29
C VAL A 125 7.10 7.33 1.28
N ALA A 126 6.22 6.38 1.58
CA ALA A 126 6.50 4.97 1.45
C ALA A 126 5.56 4.34 0.41
N LEU A 127 6.13 3.58 -0.52
CA LEU A 127 5.41 2.80 -1.51
C LEU A 127 5.30 1.37 -1.01
N LEU A 128 4.10 0.88 -0.75
CA LEU A 128 3.82 -0.48 -0.31
C LEU A 128 3.21 -1.26 -1.47
N PHE A 129 3.65 -2.50 -1.63
CA PHE A 129 3.12 -3.45 -2.59
C PHE A 129 2.74 -4.73 -1.85
N PHE A 130 1.49 -5.17 -2.03
CA PHE A 130 1.02 -6.45 -1.52
C PHE A 130 1.43 -7.55 -2.50
N LYS A 131 2.34 -8.42 -2.07
CA LYS A 131 2.88 -9.51 -2.87
C LYS A 131 2.25 -10.83 -2.44
N LEU A 132 1.54 -11.45 -3.37
CA LEU A 132 0.99 -12.80 -3.26
C LEU A 132 2.01 -13.83 -3.72
N SER A 133 2.12 -14.91 -2.96
CA SER A 133 2.84 -16.13 -3.35
C SER A 133 2.02 -17.35 -2.97
N ALA A 134 2.21 -18.46 -3.66
CA ALA A 134 1.52 -19.70 -3.36
C ALA A 134 2.49 -20.87 -3.45
N ASN A 135 2.36 -21.81 -2.52
CA ASN A 135 3.07 -23.09 -2.53
C ASN A 135 2.07 -24.22 -2.23
N VAL A 136 2.48 -25.45 -2.49
CA VAL A 136 1.66 -26.61 -2.14
C VAL A 136 1.56 -26.68 -0.61
N THR A 137 0.37 -26.98 -0.10
CA THR A 137 0.16 -27.08 1.35
C THR A 137 1.12 -28.08 1.98
N GLY A 138 1.83 -27.62 3.02
CA GLY A 138 2.85 -28.41 3.74
C GLY A 138 4.27 -28.25 3.20
N GLU A 139 4.48 -27.52 2.11
CA GLU A 139 5.81 -27.08 1.70
C GLU A 139 6.28 -25.86 2.52
N PRO A 140 7.60 -25.64 2.64
CA PRO A 140 8.10 -24.43 3.27
C PRO A 140 7.66 -23.19 2.49
N THR A 141 7.33 -22.12 3.22
CA THR A 141 7.00 -20.82 2.64
C THR A 141 8.13 -20.35 1.72
N PRO A 142 7.83 -19.94 0.48
CA PRO A 142 8.84 -19.43 -0.44
C PRO A 142 9.62 -18.26 0.20
N PRO A 143 10.94 -18.20 0.00
CA PRO A 143 11.74 -17.11 0.57
C PRO A 143 11.26 -15.77 0.02
N MET A 144 11.21 -14.78 0.91
CA MET A 144 10.88 -13.41 0.52
C MET A 144 12.09 -12.74 -0.11
N THR A 145 12.12 -12.75 -1.43
CA THR A 145 13.14 -12.08 -2.24
C THR A 145 12.51 -11.09 -3.21
N MET A 146 13.34 -10.16 -3.69
CA MET A 146 12.96 -9.23 -4.76
C MET A 146 12.90 -9.90 -6.13
N GLU A 147 13.48 -11.09 -6.31
CA GLU A 147 13.49 -11.81 -7.59
C GLU A 147 12.08 -12.07 -8.12
N ASP A 148 11.14 -12.40 -7.23
CA ASP A 148 9.74 -12.68 -7.60
C ASP A 148 8.83 -11.45 -7.53
N PHE A 149 9.38 -10.26 -7.27
CA PHE A 149 8.61 -9.02 -7.24
C PHE A 149 8.27 -8.55 -8.66
N SER A 150 7.02 -8.79 -9.06
CA SER A 150 6.52 -8.48 -10.39
C SER A 150 5.04 -8.14 -10.34
N ARG A 151 4.47 -7.67 -11.46
CA ARG A 151 3.04 -7.34 -11.52
C ARG A 151 2.14 -8.56 -11.32
N LYS A 152 2.63 -9.75 -11.68
CA LYS A 152 1.90 -11.01 -11.53
C LYS A 152 1.69 -11.37 -10.06
N THR A 153 2.65 -11.02 -9.22
CA THR A 153 2.62 -11.30 -7.79
C THR A 153 2.12 -10.10 -6.98
N SER A 154 2.28 -8.87 -7.49
CA SER A 154 1.95 -7.64 -6.78
C SER A 154 1.11 -6.70 -7.66
N THR A 155 -0.20 -6.94 -7.66
CA THR A 155 -1.17 -6.18 -8.49
C THR A 155 -1.67 -4.91 -7.80
N TYR A 156 -1.64 -4.88 -6.47
CA TYR A 156 -2.15 -3.77 -5.68
C TYR A 156 -1.11 -3.22 -4.71
N GLY A 157 -1.31 -1.99 -4.26
CA GLY A 157 -0.44 -1.35 -3.30
C GLY A 157 -1.04 -0.09 -2.68
N ALA A 158 -0.23 0.58 -1.88
CA ALA A 158 -0.58 1.84 -1.23
C ALA A 158 0.63 2.77 -1.19
N VAL A 159 0.39 4.06 -1.34
CA VAL A 159 1.33 5.14 -1.03
C VAL A 159 0.97 5.67 0.35
N VAL A 160 1.93 5.72 1.25
CA VAL A 160 1.76 6.20 2.62
C VAL A 160 2.57 7.48 2.79
N SER A 161 1.92 8.54 3.25
CA SER A 161 2.52 9.85 3.51
C SER A 161 2.02 10.41 4.83
N ASP A 162 2.57 11.55 5.28
CA ASP A 162 2.08 12.21 6.50
C ASP A 162 0.65 12.75 6.32
N ASN A 163 0.26 12.96 5.06
CA ASN A 163 -1.05 13.45 4.66
C ASN A 163 -2.12 12.35 4.55
N GLY A 164 -1.73 11.06 4.52
CA GLY A 164 -2.67 9.94 4.49
C GLY A 164 -2.18 8.74 3.70
N ILE A 165 -3.14 7.93 3.25
CA ILE A 165 -2.89 6.69 2.53
C ILE A 165 -3.65 6.71 1.22
N GLU A 166 -2.94 6.41 0.15
CA GLU A 166 -3.43 6.42 -1.22
C GLU A 166 -3.30 5.03 -1.85
N TYR A 167 -4.42 4.37 -2.13
CA TYR A 167 -4.43 3.00 -2.67
C TYR A 167 -4.36 3.02 -4.20
N PHE A 168 -3.68 2.02 -4.77
CA PHE A 168 -3.57 1.86 -6.21
C PHE A 168 -3.65 0.41 -6.68
N GLU A 169 -4.05 0.24 -7.94
CA GLU A 169 -4.02 -1.02 -8.67
C GLU A 169 -3.29 -0.87 -10.01
N PHE A 170 -2.57 -1.91 -10.42
CA PHE A 170 -2.05 -2.05 -11.77
C PHE A 170 -3.11 -2.60 -12.72
N ILE A 171 -3.72 -1.73 -13.52
CA ILE A 171 -4.70 -2.13 -14.52
C ILE A 171 -4.00 -2.52 -15.83
N LYS A 172 -4.42 -3.65 -16.41
CA LYS A 172 -4.03 -4.05 -17.77
C LYS A 172 -5.09 -3.59 -18.77
N CYS A 173 -4.88 -2.43 -19.41
CA CYS A 173 -5.79 -1.94 -20.45
C CYS A 173 -5.03 -1.73 -21.78
N CYS A 174 -5.45 -2.45 -22.83
CA CYS A 174 -5.17 -2.15 -24.24
C CYS A 174 -3.74 -1.62 -24.54
N ASP A 175 -2.72 -2.44 -24.29
CA ASP A 175 -1.29 -2.17 -24.54
C ASP A 175 -0.65 -0.99 -23.78
N ILE A 176 -1.44 -0.21 -23.03
CA ILE A 176 -0.98 0.91 -22.20
C ILE A 176 -1.06 0.49 -20.72
N LYS A 177 0.10 0.36 -20.09
CA LYS A 177 0.21 0.05 -18.66
C LYS A 177 -0.17 1.31 -17.87
N ARG A 178 -1.17 1.23 -16.98
CA ARG A 178 -1.58 2.35 -16.10
C ARG A 178 -1.66 1.90 -14.64
N VAL A 179 -1.45 2.85 -13.75
CA VAL A 179 -1.79 2.76 -12.33
C VAL A 179 -3.07 3.55 -12.15
N SER A 180 -4.03 3.01 -11.41
CA SER A 180 -5.26 3.74 -11.07
C SER A 180 -5.25 4.04 -9.59
N SER A 181 -5.37 5.32 -9.24
CA SER A 181 -5.69 5.75 -7.89
C SER A 181 -7.12 5.34 -7.55
N ILE A 182 -7.32 4.71 -6.38
CA ILE A 182 -8.64 4.25 -5.88
C ILE A 182 -9.09 5.14 -4.71
N ASN A 183 -8.62 6.39 -4.68
CA ASN A 183 -8.83 7.32 -3.57
C ASN A 183 -10.10 8.15 -3.67
N SER A 184 -10.99 7.86 -4.62
CA SER A 184 -12.28 8.54 -4.67
C SER A 184 -13.04 8.37 -3.35
N PRO A 185 -13.55 9.45 -2.73
CA PRO A 185 -14.44 9.37 -1.57
C PRO A 185 -15.74 8.61 -1.85
N LEU A 186 -16.07 8.47 -3.14
CA LEU A 186 -17.23 7.73 -3.64
C LEU A 186 -16.87 6.30 -4.09
N ASP A 187 -15.59 5.93 -4.08
CA ASP A 187 -15.18 4.54 -4.36
C ASP A 187 -15.55 3.67 -3.17
N THR A 188 -16.71 3.04 -3.29
CA THR A 188 -17.12 1.86 -2.53
C THR A 188 -16.67 0.58 -3.23
N SER A 189 -15.62 0.65 -4.05
CA SER A 189 -15.09 -0.51 -4.78
C SER A 189 -14.73 -1.59 -3.78
N LEU A 190 -15.09 -2.83 -4.10
CA LEU A 190 -14.83 -3.98 -3.24
C LEU A 190 -13.33 -4.12 -3.01
N GLU A 191 -12.55 -3.83 -4.04
CA GLU A 191 -11.11 -3.84 -4.10
C GLU A 191 -10.50 -2.87 -3.08
N LYS A 192 -11.01 -1.64 -2.96
CA LYS A 192 -10.53 -0.70 -1.94
C LYS A 192 -10.80 -1.19 -0.52
N LYS A 193 -11.96 -1.80 -0.31
CA LYS A 193 -12.32 -2.34 1.01
C LYS A 193 -11.41 -3.51 1.37
N GLU A 194 -11.18 -4.43 0.45
CA GLU A 194 -10.27 -5.56 0.62
C GLU A 194 -8.84 -5.10 0.89
N LEU A 195 -8.34 -4.10 0.15
CA LEU A 195 -6.99 -3.55 0.38
C LEU A 195 -6.85 -2.84 1.72
N LYS A 196 -7.90 -2.16 2.17
CA LYS A 196 -7.91 -1.54 3.48
C LYS A 196 -7.89 -2.60 4.58
N GLU A 197 -8.71 -3.64 4.46
CA GLU A 197 -8.72 -4.76 5.40
C GLU A 197 -7.36 -5.46 5.41
N GLU A 198 -6.74 -5.64 4.26
CA GLU A 198 -5.40 -6.22 4.11
C GLU A 198 -4.32 -5.38 4.80
N LEU A 199 -4.36 -4.06 4.65
CA LEU A 199 -3.46 -3.15 5.34
C LEU A 199 -3.67 -3.19 6.86
N GLU A 200 -4.91 -3.25 7.33
CA GLU A 200 -5.23 -3.37 8.75
C GLU A 200 -4.71 -4.70 9.35
N LYS A 201 -4.82 -5.82 8.60
CA LYS A 201 -4.20 -7.11 8.99
C LYS A 201 -2.68 -7.01 9.09
N PHE A 202 -2.05 -6.41 8.08
CA PHE A 202 -0.60 -6.20 8.07
C PHE A 202 -0.16 -5.42 9.31
N ILE A 203 -0.79 -4.27 9.60
CA ILE A 203 -0.48 -3.45 10.77
C ILE A 203 -0.59 -4.25 12.06
N LYS A 204 -1.73 -4.94 12.25
CA LYS A 204 -1.99 -5.74 13.44
C LYS A 204 -0.93 -6.83 13.65
N SER A 205 -0.53 -7.52 12.59
CA SER A 205 0.51 -8.56 12.66
C SER A 205 1.86 -8.03 13.17
N ARG A 206 2.17 -6.76 12.88
CA ARG A 206 3.43 -6.13 13.29
C ARG A 206 3.36 -5.56 14.71
N GLN A 207 2.18 -5.21 15.18
CA GLN A 207 1.97 -4.81 16.58
C GLN A 207 2.07 -6.00 17.54
N GLU A 208 1.53 -7.17 17.17
CA GLU A 208 1.52 -8.36 18.03
C GLU A 208 2.93 -8.91 18.29
N VAL A 209 3.88 -8.68 17.37
CA VAL A 209 5.29 -9.08 17.50
C VAL A 209 6.09 -8.17 18.47
N VAL A 210 5.56 -6.99 18.81
CA VAL A 210 6.26 -5.98 19.64
C VAL A 210 5.85 -6.04 21.13
N ALA A 211 4.92 -6.91 21.52
CA ALA A 211 4.66 -7.15 22.94
C ALA A 211 5.87 -7.87 23.56
N PRO A 212 6.59 -7.28 24.54
CA PRO A 212 7.58 -8.03 25.29
C PRO A 212 6.85 -9.06 26.13
N ASP A 213 7.24 -10.33 26.02
CA ASP A 213 6.96 -11.32 27.05
C ASP A 213 7.59 -10.81 28.36
N GLU A 214 6.76 -10.24 29.24
CA GLU A 214 7.13 -10.00 30.63
C GLU A 214 7.07 -11.34 31.38
N GLU A 215 8.22 -12.01 31.52
CA GLU A 215 8.50 -12.96 32.62
C GLU A 215 9.26 -12.27 33.76
#